data_AF-A0A2I1HTU6-F1
#
_entry.id   AF-A0A2I1HTU6-F1
#
_cell.length_a   1.000
_cell.length_b   1.000
_cell.length_c   1.000
_cell.angle_alpha   90.00
_cell.angle_beta   90.00
_cell.angle_gamma   90.00
#
_symmetry.space_group_name_H-M   'P 1'
#
loop_
_entity.id
_entity.type
_entity.pdbx_description
1 polymer ?
#
loop_
_entity_poly.entity_id
_entity_poly.type
_entity_poly.pdbx_seq_one_letter_code
_entity_poly.pdbx_strand_id
1 'polypeptide(L)'
;CDITADLPKGNEQAGIKNHNAKHGCRICTIDYDELHDMSFNLAAGGRYHHNTTLQFQALNNVRTQAERDLLSMQYGIRDKPSIFDNIFRDRHLQCPHDAFHCMGGLANKMLQSTFTILTSKGEESFLNFWKHFEFPNIWSRQQNPITHLNSYFFSDYLRLTMIMPFLIDRTINNNNLLKETFINHVVTSCNLSRKNQVISQLRYLWVLFAKLVALIFKKIFNEATHNELKNYITQWGYLVAKIFPSITQLPNFHIIRHFDMHIRNFATLVNTAVPTKEMIHRLFKNIIPHSNKKNIELDFMQRYNTLQALRYLLDGGIDFRYNNETQLNFKELSKSQCIQSLLNSWYISKLQVEFESNIDDYLIDNVTHLGQTIFRDYKEV
;
A
#
# COMPACT_ATOMS: atom_id res chain seq x y z
N CYS A 1 -15.85 10.56 -8.79
CA CYS A 1 -15.60 9.24 -9.39
C CYS A 1 -14.16 9.21 -9.86
N ASP A 2 -13.32 8.42 -9.20
CA ASP A 2 -11.91 8.21 -9.49
C ASP A 2 -11.69 6.79 -10.02
N ILE A 3 -10.64 6.61 -10.80
CA ILE A 3 -10.26 5.30 -11.31
C ILE A 3 -9.07 4.80 -10.51
N THR A 4 -9.33 3.97 -9.50
CA THR A 4 -8.25 3.34 -8.74
C THR A 4 -7.62 2.21 -9.55
N ALA A 5 -6.30 2.32 -9.74
CA ALA A 5 -5.51 1.42 -10.57
C ALA A 5 -4.07 1.36 -10.05
N ASP A 6 -3.44 0.21 -10.26
CA ASP A 6 -2.01 0.02 -10.00
C ASP A 6 -1.16 0.94 -10.91
N LEU A 7 0.16 0.91 -10.73
CA LEU A 7 1.06 1.81 -11.42
C LEU A 7 0.97 1.74 -12.96
N PRO A 8 1.08 0.55 -13.60
CA PRO A 8 0.99 0.44 -15.05
C PRO A 8 -0.38 0.85 -15.60
N LYS A 9 -1.47 0.36 -14.99
CA LYS A 9 -2.83 0.63 -15.48
C LYS A 9 -3.24 2.09 -15.25
N GLY A 10 -2.84 2.68 -14.13
CA GLY A 10 -3.08 4.10 -13.86
C GLY A 10 -2.39 5.01 -14.87
N ASN A 11 -1.16 4.67 -15.29
CA ASN A 11 -0.46 5.42 -16.34
C ASN A 11 -1.15 5.29 -17.69
N GLU A 12 -1.58 4.08 -18.08
CA GLU A 12 -2.39 3.87 -19.29
C GLU A 12 -3.67 4.72 -19.29
N GLN A 13 -4.37 4.76 -18.16
CA GLN A 13 -5.58 5.55 -18.02
C GLN A 13 -5.30 7.05 -18.14
N ALA A 14 -4.20 7.54 -17.58
CA ALA A 14 -3.79 8.94 -17.69
C ALA A 14 -3.19 9.31 -19.07
N GLY A 15 -2.94 8.34 -19.95
CA GLY A 15 -2.26 8.55 -21.23
C GLY A 15 -0.74 8.75 -21.10
N ILE A 16 -0.15 8.25 -20.01
CA ILE A 16 1.27 8.40 -19.66
C ILE A 16 2.02 7.11 -19.99
N LYS A 17 3.30 7.22 -20.37
CA LYS A 17 4.17 6.05 -20.60
C LYS A 17 4.33 5.23 -19.32
N ASN A 18 4.95 4.05 -19.44
CA ASN A 18 5.21 3.20 -18.29
C ASN A 18 6.04 3.93 -17.22
N HIS A 19 6.00 3.43 -15.98
CA HIS A 19 6.69 4.05 -14.85
C HIS A 19 8.23 4.04 -14.99
N ASN A 20 8.78 3.26 -15.93
CA ASN A 20 10.20 3.20 -16.25
C ASN A 20 10.61 4.14 -17.41
N ALA A 21 9.67 4.91 -17.95
CA ALA A 21 9.97 5.91 -18.97
C ALA A 21 10.68 7.11 -18.32
N LYS A 22 11.44 7.85 -19.14
CA LYS A 22 12.13 9.08 -18.73
C LYS A 22 11.26 10.02 -17.90
N HIS A 23 9.99 10.20 -18.27
CA HIS A 23 9.00 10.92 -17.46
C HIS A 23 7.78 10.03 -17.16
N GLY A 24 8.00 8.96 -16.40
CA GLY A 24 7.00 7.93 -16.10
C GLY A 24 6.00 8.25 -14.98
N CYS A 25 6.19 9.34 -14.22
CA CYS A 25 5.19 9.76 -13.23
C CYS A 25 3.95 10.32 -13.93
N ARG A 26 2.75 9.88 -13.54
CA ARG A 26 1.51 10.39 -14.12
C ARG A 26 1.02 11.71 -13.55
N ILE A 27 1.62 12.19 -12.46
CA ILE A 27 1.22 13.45 -11.80
C ILE A 27 2.23 14.57 -12.06
N CYS A 28 3.49 14.25 -12.38
CA CYS A 28 4.52 15.25 -12.65
C CYS A 28 5.48 14.79 -13.74
N THR A 29 6.36 15.69 -14.18
CA THR A 29 7.34 15.49 -15.24
C THR A 29 8.75 15.26 -14.71
N ILE A 30 8.89 14.77 -13.48
CA ILE A 30 10.23 14.42 -12.94
C ILE A 30 10.94 13.44 -13.88
N ASP A 31 12.25 13.59 -14.02
CA ASP A 31 13.07 12.62 -14.75
C ASP A 31 13.23 11.33 -13.93
N TYR A 32 13.33 10.20 -14.62
CA TYR A 32 13.56 8.89 -14.02
C TYR A 32 14.86 8.88 -13.19
N ASP A 33 15.90 9.55 -13.66
CA ASP A 33 17.18 9.62 -12.96
C ASP A 33 17.10 10.54 -11.71
N GLU A 34 16.05 11.36 -11.61
CA GLU A 34 15.82 12.33 -10.53
C GLU A 34 14.78 11.86 -9.51
N LEU A 35 14.28 10.61 -9.58
CA LEU A 35 13.25 10.11 -8.64
C LEU A 35 13.63 10.23 -7.16
N HIS A 36 14.93 10.27 -6.87
CA HIS A 36 15.49 10.42 -5.53
C HIS A 36 15.45 11.87 -5.00
N ASP A 37 15.19 12.87 -5.86
CA ASP A 37 15.20 14.28 -5.49
C ASP A 37 13.96 14.64 -4.65
N MET A 38 14.18 14.80 -3.35
CA MET A 38 13.17 15.25 -2.39
C MET A 38 12.86 16.75 -2.49
N SER A 39 13.68 17.51 -3.22
CA SER A 39 13.53 18.96 -3.42
C SER A 39 12.76 19.33 -4.69
N PHE A 40 12.58 18.40 -5.64
CA PHE A 40 11.86 18.63 -6.89
C PHE A 40 10.49 19.30 -6.63
N ASN A 41 10.23 20.41 -7.32
CA ASN A 41 9.02 21.20 -7.15
C ASN A 41 7.85 20.54 -7.86
N LEU A 42 7.00 19.83 -7.11
CA LEU A 42 5.86 19.08 -7.62
C LEU A 42 4.81 19.95 -8.32
N ALA A 43 4.67 21.22 -7.91
CA ALA A 43 3.72 22.13 -8.53
C ALA A 43 4.26 22.63 -9.88
N ALA A 44 5.51 23.09 -9.92
CA ALA A 44 6.13 23.58 -11.15
C ALA A 44 6.30 22.45 -12.19
N GLY A 45 6.68 21.26 -11.75
CA GLY A 45 6.77 20.06 -12.59
C GLY A 45 5.46 19.29 -12.73
N GLY A 46 4.33 19.84 -12.28
CA GLY A 46 3.04 19.16 -12.29
C GLY A 46 2.54 18.90 -13.73
N ARG A 47 1.88 17.76 -13.92
CA ARG A 47 1.13 17.48 -15.14
C ARG A 47 -0.29 18.00 -14.98
N TYR A 48 -0.72 18.82 -15.94
CA TYR A 48 -2.07 19.40 -15.97
C TYR A 48 -2.83 18.90 -17.18
N HIS A 49 -4.14 18.65 -17.03
CA HIS A 49 -4.95 18.05 -18.08
C HIS A 49 -4.90 18.86 -19.39
N HIS A 50 -5.03 20.18 -19.32
CA HIS A 50 -4.98 21.07 -20.48
C HIS A 50 -3.63 21.01 -21.21
N ASN A 51 -2.52 21.03 -20.46
CA ASN A 51 -1.17 20.91 -21.02
C ASN A 51 -0.98 19.57 -21.74
N THR A 52 -1.43 18.47 -21.13
CA THR A 52 -1.34 17.16 -21.77
C THR A 52 -2.25 17.05 -23.00
N THR A 53 -3.41 17.69 -23.02
CA THR A 53 -4.25 17.77 -24.22
C THR A 53 -3.53 18.50 -25.36
N LEU A 54 -2.85 19.62 -25.08
CA LEU A 54 -2.01 20.30 -26.08
C LEU A 54 -0.85 19.43 -26.57
N GLN A 55 -0.22 18.65 -25.68
CA GLN A 55 0.84 17.70 -26.05
C GLN A 55 0.34 16.59 -26.98
N PHE A 56 -0.88 16.07 -26.76
CA PHE A 56 -1.51 15.12 -27.69
C PHE A 56 -1.85 15.75 -29.03
N GLN A 57 -2.31 17.01 -29.06
CA GLN A 57 -2.51 17.74 -30.31
C GLN A 57 -1.20 17.91 -31.08
N ALA A 58 -0.11 18.25 -30.39
CA ALA A 58 1.22 18.33 -30.99
C ALA A 58 1.64 16.98 -31.61
N LEU A 59 1.47 15.86 -30.89
CA LEU A 59 1.74 14.51 -31.41
C LEU A 59 0.93 14.15 -32.65
N ASN A 60 -0.33 14.58 -32.73
CA ASN A 60 -1.21 14.32 -33.87
C ASN A 60 -0.80 15.12 -35.12
N ASN A 61 -0.15 16.28 -34.93
CA ASN A 61 0.30 17.15 -36.03
C ASN A 61 1.65 16.73 -36.63
N VAL A 62 2.37 15.80 -35.98
CA VAL A 62 3.64 15.27 -36.46
C VAL A 62 3.43 14.33 -37.66
N ARG A 63 4.29 14.44 -38.69
CA ARG A 63 4.15 13.70 -39.95
C ARG A 63 4.79 12.32 -39.93
N THR A 64 5.89 12.13 -39.19
CA THR A 64 6.63 10.87 -39.17
C THR A 64 6.48 10.14 -37.84
N GLN A 65 6.55 8.80 -37.86
CA GLN A 65 6.51 8.00 -36.64
C GLN A 65 7.74 8.27 -35.76
N ALA A 66 8.92 8.50 -36.34
CA ALA A 66 10.14 8.77 -35.58
C ALA A 66 10.07 10.08 -34.77
N GLU A 67 9.57 11.16 -35.38
CA GLU A 67 9.34 12.43 -34.67
C GLU A 67 8.26 12.26 -33.59
N ARG A 68 7.22 11.46 -33.85
CA ARG A 68 6.18 11.16 -32.87
C ARG A 68 6.76 10.43 -31.67
N ASP A 69 7.58 9.41 -31.89
CA ASP A 69 8.22 8.63 -30.82
C ASP A 69 9.15 9.50 -29.98
N LEU A 70 9.90 10.41 -30.61
CA LEU A 70 10.77 11.38 -29.94
C LEU A 70 9.96 12.33 -29.06
N LEU A 71 8.90 12.93 -29.60
CA LEU A 71 8.06 13.88 -28.87
C LEU A 71 7.30 13.20 -27.72
N SER A 72 6.81 11.99 -27.97
CA SER A 72 6.17 11.09 -27.01
C SER A 72 7.12 10.75 -25.85
N MET A 73 8.39 10.46 -26.15
CA MET A 73 9.44 10.27 -25.15
C MET A 73 9.73 11.56 -24.36
N GLN A 74 9.85 12.70 -25.05
CA GLN A 74 10.13 14.00 -24.43
C GLN A 74 9.01 14.41 -23.45
N TYR A 75 7.75 14.21 -23.80
CA TYR A 75 6.63 14.53 -22.92
C TYR A 75 6.32 13.42 -21.89
N GLY A 76 6.84 12.21 -22.10
CA GLY A 76 6.50 11.02 -21.29
C GLY A 76 5.05 10.57 -21.44
N ILE A 77 4.39 10.90 -22.56
CA ILE A 77 3.00 10.52 -22.84
C ILE A 77 2.95 9.41 -23.88
N ARG A 78 1.84 8.68 -23.96
CA ARG A 78 1.66 7.62 -24.96
C ARG A 78 1.42 8.21 -26.35
N ASP A 79 1.65 7.42 -27.39
CA ASP A 79 1.40 7.88 -28.77
C ASP A 79 -0.09 8.02 -29.08
N LYS A 80 -0.92 7.27 -28.36
CA LYS A 80 -2.38 7.33 -28.44
C LYS A 80 -2.96 7.81 -27.12
N PRO A 81 -3.98 8.70 -27.17
CA PRO A 81 -4.71 9.09 -25.98
C PRO A 81 -5.39 7.88 -25.33
N SER A 82 -5.74 8.02 -24.06
CA SER A 82 -6.47 6.98 -23.34
C SER A 82 -7.88 6.84 -23.91
N ILE A 83 -8.48 5.65 -23.84
CA ILE A 83 -9.92 5.48 -24.14
C ILE A 83 -10.79 6.36 -23.23
N PHE A 84 -10.27 6.70 -22.04
CA PHE A 84 -10.93 7.57 -21.08
C PHE A 84 -10.82 9.06 -21.43
N ASP A 85 -10.10 9.42 -22.49
CA ASP A 85 -10.08 10.81 -22.97
C ASP A 85 -11.38 11.16 -23.72
N ASN A 86 -12.19 10.15 -24.08
CA ASN A 86 -13.52 10.34 -24.67
C ASN A 86 -14.60 10.71 -23.64
N ILE A 87 -14.28 10.66 -22.35
CA ILE A 87 -15.21 11.06 -21.27
C ILE A 87 -14.69 12.33 -20.59
N PHE A 88 -15.62 13.14 -20.07
CA PHE A 88 -15.26 14.37 -19.37
C PHE A 88 -14.60 14.06 -18.03
N ARG A 89 -13.26 14.19 -17.98
CA ARG A 89 -12.45 13.94 -16.78
C ARG A 89 -11.13 14.68 -16.78
N ASP A 90 -10.60 14.98 -15.61
CA ASP A 90 -9.19 15.34 -15.44
C ASP A 90 -8.34 14.07 -15.34
N ARG A 91 -7.45 13.89 -16.32
CA ARG A 91 -6.64 12.68 -16.48
C ARG A 91 -5.62 12.46 -15.37
N HIS A 92 -5.15 13.53 -14.73
CA HIS A 92 -4.09 13.48 -13.71
C HIS A 92 -4.68 13.55 -12.31
N LEU A 93 -5.72 14.36 -12.09
CA LEU A 93 -6.40 14.44 -10.80
C LEU A 93 -7.26 13.20 -10.51
N GLN A 94 -7.98 12.67 -11.50
CA GLN A 94 -8.91 11.53 -11.30
C GLN A 94 -8.26 10.15 -11.54
N CYS A 95 -6.93 10.10 -11.64
CA CYS A 95 -6.11 8.89 -11.64
C CYS A 95 -5.08 8.93 -10.50
N PRO A 96 -5.51 8.94 -9.21
CA PRO A 96 -4.59 9.04 -8.09
C PRO A 96 -3.62 7.86 -8.02
N HIS A 97 -2.51 8.02 -7.30
CA HIS A 97 -1.62 6.91 -6.96
C HIS A 97 -2.27 6.03 -5.89
N ASP A 98 -2.15 4.71 -6.08
CA ASP A 98 -2.61 3.74 -5.11
C ASP A 98 -1.64 3.65 -3.93
N ALA A 99 -2.10 4.10 -2.77
CA ALA A 99 -1.30 4.12 -1.55
C ALA A 99 -0.98 2.70 -1.04
N PHE A 100 -1.88 1.73 -1.21
CA PHE A 100 -1.67 0.35 -0.76
C PHE A 100 -0.55 -0.34 -1.52
N HIS A 101 -0.59 -0.27 -2.85
CA HIS A 101 0.46 -0.83 -3.71
C HIS A 101 1.80 -0.10 -3.54
N CYS A 102 1.76 1.22 -3.44
CA CYS A 102 2.97 2.03 -3.24
C CYS A 102 3.68 1.65 -1.93
N MET A 103 2.96 1.68 -0.80
CA MET A 103 3.53 1.37 0.50
C MET A 103 3.88 -0.10 0.65
N GLY A 104 3.08 -1.01 0.09
CA GLY A 104 3.40 -2.43 0.06
C GLY A 104 4.70 -2.73 -0.70
N GLY A 105 4.91 -2.06 -1.83
CA GLY A 105 6.16 -2.17 -2.60
C GLY A 105 7.37 -1.61 -1.86
N LEU A 106 7.24 -0.48 -1.17
CA LEU A 106 8.31 0.08 -0.33
C LEU A 106 8.60 -0.81 0.88
N ALA A 107 7.56 -1.35 1.53
CA ALA A 107 7.71 -2.25 2.67
C ALA A 107 8.47 -3.53 2.30
N ASN A 108 8.12 -4.14 1.16
CA ASN A 108 8.87 -5.28 0.64
C ASN A 108 10.36 -4.94 0.45
N LYS A 109 10.66 -3.79 -0.17
CA LYS A 109 12.05 -3.37 -0.43
C LYS A 109 12.82 -3.07 0.87
N MET A 110 12.19 -2.41 1.83
CA MET A 110 12.74 -2.20 3.17
C MET A 110 13.07 -3.53 3.88
N LEU A 111 12.17 -4.52 3.83
CA LEU A 111 12.39 -5.85 4.39
C LEU A 111 13.54 -6.58 3.68
N GLN A 112 13.53 -6.61 2.34
CA GLN A 112 14.60 -7.20 1.53
C GLN A 112 15.97 -6.61 1.88
N SER A 113 16.06 -5.27 1.91
CA SER A 113 17.30 -4.57 2.26
C SER A 113 17.76 -4.89 3.68
N THR A 114 16.82 -4.96 4.63
CA THR A 114 17.13 -5.24 6.04
C THR A 114 17.60 -6.67 6.26
N PHE A 115 17.00 -7.67 5.61
CA PHE A 115 17.48 -9.05 5.75
C PHE A 115 18.83 -9.26 5.03
N THR A 116 19.06 -8.57 3.90
CA THR A 116 20.31 -8.69 3.15
C THR A 116 21.54 -8.22 3.92
N ILE A 117 21.39 -7.33 4.91
CA ILE A 117 22.50 -6.79 5.70
C ILE A 117 22.88 -7.67 6.90
N LEU A 118 22.10 -8.70 7.23
CA LEU A 118 22.38 -9.59 8.34
C LEU A 118 23.58 -10.51 8.03
N THR A 119 24.38 -10.83 9.04
CA THR A 119 25.32 -11.97 8.98
C THR A 119 24.55 -13.26 9.25
N SER A 120 25.17 -14.43 9.03
CA SER A 120 24.54 -15.72 9.40
C SER A 120 24.15 -15.78 10.88
N LYS A 121 24.95 -15.17 11.77
CA LYS A 121 24.62 -15.02 13.20
C LYS A 121 23.43 -14.07 13.41
N GLY A 122 23.35 -13.00 12.64
CA GLY A 122 22.21 -12.08 12.65
C GLY A 122 20.92 -12.73 12.18
N GLU A 123 20.96 -13.52 11.11
CA GLU A 123 19.81 -14.30 10.62
C GLU A 123 19.34 -15.31 11.66
N GLU A 124 20.26 -16.06 12.26
CA GLU A 124 19.94 -17.04 13.31
C GLU A 124 19.30 -16.35 14.54
N SER A 125 19.89 -15.25 15.02
CA SER A 125 19.36 -14.45 16.13
C SER A 125 17.94 -13.95 15.83
N PHE A 126 17.74 -13.41 14.62
CA PHE A 126 16.43 -12.92 14.18
C PHE A 126 15.39 -14.06 14.15
N LEU A 127 15.72 -15.20 13.55
CA LEU A 127 14.81 -16.34 13.43
C LEU A 127 14.49 -17.00 14.77
N ASN A 128 15.44 -17.03 15.70
CA ASN A 128 15.22 -17.54 17.05
C ASN A 128 14.19 -16.70 17.79
N PHE A 129 14.28 -15.37 17.71
CA PHE A 129 13.26 -14.50 18.29
C PHE A 129 11.92 -14.59 17.54
N TRP A 130 11.95 -14.59 16.19
CA TRP A 130 10.76 -14.69 15.34
C TRP A 130 9.89 -15.92 15.67
N LYS A 131 10.50 -17.08 15.94
CA LYS A 131 9.78 -18.31 16.30
C LYS A 131 8.95 -18.19 17.57
N HIS A 132 9.39 -17.35 18.51
CA HIS A 132 8.76 -17.14 19.82
C HIS A 132 8.02 -15.81 19.91
N PHE A 133 7.99 -15.03 18.82
CA PHE A 133 7.31 -13.75 18.80
C PHE A 133 5.79 -13.97 18.90
N GLU A 134 5.17 -13.36 19.91
CA GLU A 134 3.73 -13.41 20.10
C GLU A 134 3.06 -12.44 19.11
N PHE A 135 2.46 -13.01 18.07
CA PHE A 135 1.66 -12.24 17.12
C PHE A 135 0.26 -11.97 17.69
N PRO A 136 -0.39 -10.85 17.32
CA PRO A 136 -1.80 -10.64 17.64
C PRO A 136 -2.65 -11.84 17.22
N ASN A 137 -3.61 -12.24 18.06
CA ASN A 137 -4.44 -13.45 17.84
C ASN A 137 -5.19 -13.46 16.50
N ILE A 138 -5.42 -12.29 15.91
CA ILE A 138 -6.07 -12.12 14.60
C ILE A 138 -5.14 -12.35 13.41
N TRP A 139 -3.82 -12.47 13.62
CA TRP A 139 -2.86 -12.72 12.56
C TRP A 139 -2.65 -14.21 12.40
N SER A 140 -2.73 -14.69 11.16
CA SER A 140 -2.28 -16.05 10.85
C SER A 140 -0.80 -16.19 11.17
N ARG A 141 -0.38 -17.40 11.55
CA ARG A 141 1.03 -17.72 11.75
C ARG A 141 1.82 -17.31 10.51
N GLN A 142 2.87 -16.53 10.71
CA GLN A 142 3.68 -15.99 9.63
C GLN A 142 4.80 -16.98 9.25
N GLN A 143 5.10 -17.09 7.94
CA GLN A 143 6.22 -17.91 7.45
C GLN A 143 7.57 -17.28 7.83
N ASN A 144 8.68 -17.99 7.65
CA ASN A 144 10.00 -17.37 7.81
C ASN A 144 10.16 -16.18 6.84
N PRO A 145 10.33 -14.94 7.34
CA PRO A 145 10.35 -13.74 6.51
C PRO A 145 11.69 -13.53 5.80
N ILE A 146 12.74 -14.25 6.16
CA ILE A 146 14.04 -14.21 5.48
C ILE A 146 14.00 -15.08 4.21
N THR A 147 13.48 -16.31 4.32
CA THR A 147 13.49 -17.27 3.19
C THR A 147 12.25 -17.20 2.32
N HIS A 148 11.08 -16.89 2.90
CA HIS A 148 9.80 -16.89 2.19
C HIS A 148 9.24 -15.50 1.96
N LEU A 149 10.06 -14.45 1.99
CA LEU A 149 9.58 -13.08 1.82
C LEU A 149 8.75 -12.91 0.54
N ASN A 150 9.15 -13.52 -0.57
CA ASN A 150 8.43 -13.43 -1.85
C ASN A 150 7.05 -14.12 -1.84
N SER A 151 6.74 -14.91 -0.82
CA SER A 151 5.42 -15.54 -0.63
C SER A 151 4.44 -14.63 0.11
N TYR A 152 4.90 -13.51 0.66
CA TYR A 152 4.07 -12.55 1.39
C TYR A 152 3.28 -11.66 0.43
N PHE A 153 2.06 -11.30 0.84
CA PHE A 153 1.26 -10.30 0.15
C PHE A 153 1.63 -8.89 0.62
N PHE A 154 1.16 -7.87 -0.11
CA PHE A 154 1.31 -6.46 0.32
C PHE A 154 0.74 -6.20 1.71
N SER A 155 -0.39 -6.83 2.05
CA SER A 155 -0.96 -6.77 3.40
C SER A 155 0.00 -7.28 4.47
N ASP A 156 0.75 -8.35 4.16
CA ASP A 156 1.65 -8.95 5.12
C ASP A 156 2.90 -8.09 5.27
N TYR A 157 3.48 -7.56 4.19
CA TYR A 157 4.58 -6.59 4.29
C TYR A 157 4.20 -5.39 5.15
N LEU A 158 3.00 -4.82 4.93
CA LEU A 158 2.51 -3.69 5.72
C LEU A 158 2.33 -4.03 7.19
N ARG A 159 1.78 -5.22 7.50
CA ARG A 159 1.71 -5.72 8.89
C ARG A 159 3.10 -5.86 9.51
N LEU A 160 4.07 -6.40 8.79
CA LEU A 160 5.43 -6.51 9.27
C LEU A 160 6.04 -5.16 9.61
N THR A 161 5.76 -4.10 8.84
CA THR A 161 6.29 -2.76 9.14
C THR A 161 5.95 -2.29 10.56
N MET A 162 4.82 -2.73 11.12
CA MET A 162 4.37 -2.35 12.45
C MET A 162 5.23 -2.98 13.55
N ILE A 163 5.72 -4.21 13.33
CA ILE A 163 6.47 -4.98 14.32
C ILE A 163 7.99 -4.92 14.10
N MET A 164 8.44 -4.60 12.88
CA MET A 164 9.87 -4.54 12.55
C MET A 164 10.72 -3.66 13.49
N PRO A 165 10.27 -2.48 13.95
CA PRO A 165 11.01 -1.71 14.94
C PRO A 165 11.33 -2.51 16.22
N PHE A 166 10.38 -3.31 16.71
CA PHE A 166 10.54 -4.14 17.89
C PHE A 166 11.43 -5.36 17.62
N LEU A 167 11.24 -5.99 16.46
CA LEU A 167 12.07 -7.12 16.04
C LEU A 167 13.54 -6.69 15.95
N ILE A 168 13.83 -5.55 15.33
CA ILE A 168 15.20 -5.02 15.22
C ILE A 168 15.77 -4.70 16.60
N ASP A 169 15.00 -4.01 17.45
CA ASP A 169 15.45 -3.63 18.80
C ASP A 169 15.79 -4.85 19.68
N ARG A 170 15.01 -5.93 19.56
CA ARG A 170 15.22 -7.16 20.34
C ARG A 170 16.27 -8.09 19.76
N THR A 171 16.41 -8.14 18.43
CA THR A 171 17.25 -9.15 17.76
C THR A 171 18.62 -8.64 17.34
N ILE A 172 18.71 -7.36 16.92
CA ILE A 172 19.94 -6.75 16.39
C ILE A 172 20.51 -5.82 17.47
N ASN A 173 21.09 -6.41 18.52
CA ASN A 173 21.64 -5.68 19.66
C ASN A 173 23.16 -5.44 19.59
N ASN A 174 23.84 -6.04 18.61
CA ASN A 174 25.28 -5.93 18.42
C ASN A 174 25.64 -5.87 16.93
N ASN A 175 26.66 -5.08 16.60
CA ASN A 175 27.14 -4.87 15.25
C ASN A 175 27.67 -6.15 14.59
N ASN A 176 28.14 -7.14 15.35
CA ASN A 176 28.58 -8.42 14.79
C ASN A 176 27.45 -9.23 14.09
N LEU A 177 26.18 -8.83 14.29
CA LEU A 177 25.01 -9.38 13.62
C LEU A 177 24.76 -8.75 12.24
N LEU A 178 25.47 -7.68 11.89
CA LEU A 178 25.39 -6.96 10.63
C LEU A 178 26.68 -7.13 9.82
N LYS A 179 26.54 -7.14 8.49
CA LYS A 179 27.69 -7.21 7.58
C LYS A 179 28.58 -5.97 7.75
N GLU A 180 29.89 -6.17 7.83
CA GLU A 180 30.87 -5.08 8.00
C GLU A 180 30.82 -4.04 6.87
N THR A 181 30.53 -4.47 5.65
CA THR A 181 30.33 -3.58 4.49
C THR A 181 29.18 -2.61 4.70
N PHE A 182 28.07 -3.07 5.28
CA PHE A 182 26.92 -2.23 5.62
C PHE A 182 27.27 -1.25 6.75
N ILE A 183 27.92 -1.73 7.81
CA ILE A 183 28.33 -0.88 8.95
C ILE A 183 29.19 0.28 8.46
N ASN A 184 30.22 0.00 7.66
CA ASN A 184 31.13 1.04 7.16
C ASN A 184 30.42 2.00 6.21
N HIS A 185 29.49 1.51 5.38
CA HIS A 185 28.67 2.37 4.53
C HIS A 185 27.81 3.34 5.35
N VAL A 186 27.11 2.86 6.38
CA VAL A 186 26.23 3.71 7.20
C VAL A 186 27.03 4.70 8.04
N VAL A 187 28.18 4.29 8.60
CA VAL A 187 29.07 5.20 9.35
C VAL A 187 29.49 6.38 8.50
N THR A 188 29.94 6.13 7.26
CA THR A 188 30.33 7.17 6.31
C THR A 188 29.14 8.01 5.87
N SER A 189 28.05 7.37 5.40
CA SER A 189 26.91 8.08 4.79
C SER A 189 26.10 8.90 5.79
N CYS A 190 26.08 8.48 7.06
CA CYS A 190 25.40 9.20 8.15
C CYS A 190 26.36 10.06 9.00
N ASN A 191 27.65 10.14 8.66
CA ASN A 191 28.68 10.86 9.43
C ASN A 191 28.68 10.47 10.93
N LEU A 192 28.65 9.17 11.24
CA LEU A 192 28.56 8.68 12.62
C LEU A 192 29.94 8.68 13.29
N SER A 193 30.00 9.15 14.54
CA SER A 193 31.25 9.15 15.33
C SER A 193 31.64 7.76 15.85
N ARG A 194 30.66 6.86 16.03
CA ARG A 194 30.90 5.52 16.60
C ARG A 194 30.11 4.45 15.84
N LYS A 195 30.75 3.31 15.56
CA LYS A 195 30.11 2.17 14.89
C LYS A 195 28.86 1.67 15.61
N ASN A 196 28.80 1.74 16.93
CA ASN A 196 27.64 1.28 17.72
C ASN A 196 26.36 2.10 17.48
N GLN A 197 26.44 3.28 16.83
CA GLN A 197 25.28 4.09 16.47
C GLN A 197 24.54 3.57 15.24
N VAL A 198 25.13 2.65 14.46
CA VAL A 198 24.53 2.09 13.23
C VAL A 198 23.20 1.41 13.51
N ILE A 199 23.12 0.60 14.57
CA ILE A 199 21.89 -0.08 14.97
C ILE A 199 20.81 0.93 15.34
N SER A 200 21.17 2.01 16.06
CA SER A 200 20.22 3.06 16.42
C SER A 200 19.66 3.77 15.18
N GLN A 201 20.49 4.01 14.16
CA GLN A 201 20.04 4.59 12.88
C GLN A 201 19.10 3.63 12.12
N LEU A 202 19.43 2.34 12.05
CA LEU A 202 18.58 1.33 11.44
C LEU A 202 17.23 1.21 12.15
N ARG A 203 17.23 1.18 13.49
CA ARG A 203 16.01 1.17 14.30
C ARG A 203 15.19 2.44 14.04
N TYR A 204 15.82 3.61 14.07
CA TYR A 204 15.13 4.88 13.84
C TYR A 204 14.51 4.97 12.44
N LEU A 205 15.21 4.47 11.41
CA LEU A 205 14.67 4.34 10.06
C LEU A 205 13.37 3.53 10.02
N TRP A 206 13.34 2.38 10.68
CA TRP A 206 12.14 1.55 10.76
C TRP A 206 11.02 2.19 11.58
N VAL A 207 11.34 2.90 12.66
CA VAL A 207 10.35 3.69 13.43
C VAL A 207 9.71 4.77 12.56
N LEU A 208 10.51 5.53 11.80
CA LEU A 208 10.00 6.53 10.88
C LEU A 208 9.10 5.89 9.82
N PHE A 209 9.51 4.76 9.26
CA PHE A 209 8.72 4.07 8.24
C PHE A 209 7.39 3.54 8.79
N ALA A 210 7.39 2.93 9.98
CA ALA A 210 6.18 2.45 10.63
C ALA A 210 5.19 3.58 10.93
N LYS A 211 5.69 4.71 11.43
CA LYS A 211 4.87 5.92 11.69
C LYS A 211 4.31 6.52 10.39
N LEU A 212 5.13 6.56 9.33
CA LEU A 212 4.71 7.02 8.01
C LEU A 212 3.58 6.14 7.46
N VAL A 213 3.74 4.81 7.46
CA VAL A 213 2.72 3.86 7.00
C VAL A 213 1.43 4.02 7.81
N ALA A 214 1.53 4.11 9.13
CA ALA A 214 0.35 4.28 10.00
C ALA A 214 -0.41 5.58 9.69
N LEU A 215 0.31 6.68 9.47
CA LEU A 215 -0.29 7.96 9.15
C LEU A 215 -0.95 7.96 7.76
N ILE A 216 -0.31 7.32 6.77
CA ILE A 216 -0.84 7.18 5.40
C ILE A 216 -2.23 6.53 5.39
N PHE A 217 -2.45 5.50 6.21
CA PHE A 217 -3.74 4.79 6.27
C PHE A 217 -4.70 5.35 7.34
N LYS A 218 -4.46 6.58 7.81
CA LYS A 218 -5.39 7.27 8.72
C LYS A 218 -6.68 7.65 7.99
N LYS A 219 -7.82 7.48 8.66
CA LYS A 219 -9.16 7.80 8.12
C LYS A 219 -9.53 9.29 8.13
N ILE A 220 -8.82 10.09 8.91
CA ILE A 220 -9.16 11.50 9.11
C ILE A 220 -7.86 12.30 9.06
N PHE A 221 -7.85 13.29 8.19
CA PHE A 221 -6.78 14.27 8.07
C PHE A 221 -7.27 15.66 8.43
N ASN A 222 -6.46 16.35 9.22
CA ASN A 222 -6.51 17.78 9.51
C ASN A 222 -5.14 18.42 9.18
N GLU A 223 -5.02 19.74 9.29
CA GLU A 223 -3.77 20.44 8.95
C GLU A 223 -2.54 19.93 9.73
N ALA A 224 -2.70 19.61 11.02
CA ALA A 224 -1.62 19.05 11.82
C ALA A 224 -1.12 17.70 11.25
N THR A 225 -2.03 16.80 10.91
CA THR A 225 -1.67 15.51 10.30
C THR A 225 -1.07 15.66 8.90
N HIS A 226 -1.48 16.66 8.12
CA HIS A 226 -0.83 16.97 6.84
C HIS A 226 0.64 17.39 7.04
N ASN A 227 0.90 18.24 8.02
CA ASN A 227 2.25 18.69 8.35
C ASN A 227 3.11 17.53 8.89
N GLU A 228 2.53 16.68 9.75
CA GLU A 228 3.20 15.46 10.22
C GLU A 228 3.56 14.53 9.06
N LEU A 229 2.65 14.32 8.10
CA LEU A 229 2.89 13.45 6.95
C LEU A 229 4.06 13.97 6.12
N LYS A 230 4.08 15.27 5.79
CA LYS A 230 5.19 15.90 5.07
C LYS A 230 6.51 15.71 5.82
N ASN A 231 6.49 15.94 7.13
CA ASN A 231 7.67 15.79 7.98
C ASN A 231 8.20 14.34 7.98
N TYR A 232 7.31 13.34 8.13
CA TYR A 232 7.70 11.94 8.06
C TYR A 232 8.23 11.53 6.69
N ILE A 233 7.58 11.97 5.60
CA ILE A 233 8.05 11.72 4.22
C ILE A 233 9.48 12.26 4.05
N THR A 234 9.74 13.49 4.49
CA THR A 234 11.04 14.13 4.37
C THR A 234 12.10 13.46 5.24
N GLN A 235 11.82 13.24 6.52
CA GLN A 235 12.78 12.60 7.44
C GLN A 235 13.11 11.17 7.01
N TRP A 236 12.08 10.38 6.70
CA TRP A 236 12.28 9.01 6.21
C TRP A 236 13.01 9.02 4.87
N GLY A 237 12.65 9.92 3.95
CA GLY A 237 13.25 10.03 2.63
C GLY A 237 14.75 10.30 2.67
N TYR A 238 15.19 11.26 3.50
CA TYR A 238 16.62 11.54 3.66
C TYR A 238 17.38 10.42 4.37
N LEU A 239 16.77 9.78 5.37
CA LEU A 239 17.44 8.71 6.10
C LEU A 239 17.55 7.42 5.28
N VAL A 240 16.50 7.05 4.54
CA VAL A 240 16.52 5.86 3.68
C VAL A 240 17.50 6.04 2.53
N ALA A 241 17.66 7.25 1.98
CA ALA A 241 18.68 7.55 0.98
C ALA A 241 20.11 7.24 1.46
N LYS A 242 20.39 7.46 2.75
CA LYS A 242 21.70 7.22 3.36
C LYS A 242 21.93 5.77 3.75
N ILE A 243 20.89 5.03 4.13
CA ILE A 243 21.01 3.67 4.66
C ILE A 243 20.76 2.62 3.57
N PHE A 244 19.77 2.86 2.70
CA PHE A 244 19.35 1.97 1.61
C PHE A 244 19.12 2.78 0.32
N PRO A 245 20.19 3.32 -0.31
CA PRO A 245 20.08 4.22 -1.47
C PRO A 245 19.34 3.60 -2.67
N SER A 246 19.35 2.27 -2.83
CA SER A 246 18.60 1.60 -3.90
C SER A 246 17.08 1.81 -3.82
N ILE A 247 16.53 2.13 -2.63
CA ILE A 247 15.10 2.41 -2.45
C ILE A 247 14.71 3.74 -3.11
N THR A 248 15.60 4.72 -3.15
CA THR A 248 15.28 6.06 -3.68
C THR A 248 15.17 6.11 -5.20
N GLN A 249 15.62 5.06 -5.88
CA GLN A 249 15.49 4.90 -7.33
C GLN A 249 14.12 4.33 -7.74
N LEU A 250 13.30 3.91 -6.78
CA LEU A 250 12.01 3.31 -7.06
C LEU A 250 10.97 4.38 -7.41
N PRO A 251 10.11 4.16 -8.42
CA PRO A 251 8.95 5.03 -8.65
C PRO A 251 8.08 5.19 -7.40
N ASN A 252 7.94 4.14 -6.60
CA ASN A 252 7.20 4.19 -5.34
C ASN A 252 7.78 5.20 -4.35
N PHE A 253 9.11 5.38 -4.30
CA PHE A 253 9.75 6.35 -3.42
C PHE A 253 9.34 7.77 -3.80
N HIS A 254 9.34 8.08 -5.10
CA HIS A 254 8.86 9.37 -5.59
C HIS A 254 7.35 9.57 -5.35
N ILE A 255 6.54 8.52 -5.53
CA ILE A 255 5.08 8.58 -5.43
C ILE A 255 4.58 9.08 -4.07
N ILE A 256 5.24 8.72 -2.97
CA ILE A 256 4.82 9.16 -1.63
C ILE A 256 4.77 10.68 -1.52
N ARG A 257 5.58 11.41 -2.31
CA ARG A 257 5.61 12.88 -2.30
C ARG A 257 4.31 13.48 -2.83
N HIS A 258 3.54 12.74 -3.62
CA HIS A 258 2.22 13.13 -4.12
C HIS A 258 1.08 12.85 -3.14
N PHE A 259 1.34 12.20 -2.01
CA PHE A 259 0.29 11.79 -1.08
C PHE A 259 -0.43 12.97 -0.41
N ASP A 260 0.27 14.07 -0.11
CA ASP A 260 -0.40 15.27 0.42
C ASP A 260 -1.46 15.81 -0.56
N MET A 261 -1.14 15.83 -1.85
CA MET A 261 -2.07 16.23 -2.90
C MET A 261 -3.26 15.26 -2.98
N HIS A 262 -3.00 13.95 -2.94
CA HIS A 262 -4.07 12.94 -2.97
C HIS A 262 -5.00 13.07 -1.77
N ILE A 263 -4.49 13.30 -0.57
CA ILE A 263 -5.32 13.52 0.63
C ILE A 263 -6.19 14.77 0.45
N ARG A 264 -5.65 15.87 -0.09
CA ARG A 264 -6.43 17.09 -0.33
C ARG A 264 -7.57 16.87 -1.33
N ASN A 265 -7.35 16.01 -2.33
CA ASN A 265 -8.34 15.73 -3.37
C ASN A 265 -9.36 14.66 -2.97
N PHE A 266 -8.96 13.70 -2.14
CA PHE A 266 -9.75 12.51 -1.82
C PHE A 266 -10.06 12.37 -0.32
N ALA A 267 -9.80 13.40 0.48
CA ALA A 267 -9.88 13.45 1.95
C ALA A 267 -8.93 12.49 2.70
N THR A 268 -8.66 11.30 2.18
CA THR A 268 -7.77 10.28 2.76
C THR A 268 -7.12 9.44 1.66
N LEU A 269 -6.00 8.78 1.96
CA LEU A 269 -5.39 7.81 1.05
C LEU A 269 -6.08 6.44 1.10
N VAL A 270 -6.93 6.19 2.10
CA VAL A 270 -7.79 4.98 2.14
C VAL A 270 -8.72 4.96 0.93
N ASN A 271 -9.18 6.14 0.50
CA ASN A 271 -10.04 6.28 -0.68
C ASN A 271 -9.33 5.98 -2.00
N THR A 272 -7.99 6.10 -2.05
CA THR A 272 -7.19 5.78 -3.25
C THR A 272 -6.55 4.38 -3.17
N ALA A 273 -6.67 3.70 -2.03
CA ALA A 273 -6.13 2.38 -1.78
C ALA A 273 -7.05 1.28 -2.34
N VAL A 274 -6.49 0.19 -2.89
CA VAL A 274 -7.30 -0.91 -3.46
C VAL A 274 -7.21 -2.29 -2.77
N PRO A 275 -6.92 -2.42 -1.45
CA PRO A 275 -6.73 -3.73 -0.84
C PRO A 275 -7.97 -4.64 -0.94
N THR A 276 -9.18 -4.06 -0.89
CA THR A 276 -10.43 -4.80 -1.08
C THR A 276 -10.51 -5.44 -2.47
N LYS A 277 -10.09 -4.71 -3.51
CA LYS A 277 -10.08 -5.24 -4.89
C LYS A 277 -9.06 -6.37 -5.03
N GLU A 278 -7.87 -6.22 -4.47
CA GLU A 278 -6.84 -7.28 -4.46
C GLU A 278 -7.32 -8.55 -3.76
N MET A 279 -8.03 -8.38 -2.66
CA MET A 279 -8.58 -9.46 -1.88
C MET A 279 -9.70 -10.21 -2.60
N ILE A 280 -10.59 -9.49 -3.29
CA ILE A 280 -11.62 -10.08 -4.16
C ILE A 280 -10.95 -10.83 -5.33
N HIS A 281 -9.92 -10.22 -5.94
CA HIS A 281 -9.16 -10.85 -7.01
C HIS A 281 -8.50 -12.16 -6.56
N ARG A 282 -7.99 -12.23 -5.32
CA ARG A 282 -7.48 -13.47 -4.70
C ARG A 282 -8.57 -14.53 -4.57
N LEU A 283 -9.76 -14.17 -4.08
CA LEU A 283 -10.87 -15.11 -3.97
C LEU A 283 -11.20 -15.70 -5.35
N PHE A 284 -11.31 -14.85 -6.38
CA PHE A 284 -11.56 -15.31 -7.75
C PHE A 284 -10.45 -16.21 -8.29
N LYS A 285 -9.17 -15.86 -8.09
CA LYS A 285 -8.04 -16.71 -8.49
C LYS A 285 -8.10 -18.11 -7.87
N ASN A 286 -8.49 -18.21 -6.60
CA ASN A 286 -8.64 -19.50 -5.93
C ASN A 286 -9.81 -20.32 -6.49
N ILE A 287 -10.81 -19.68 -7.11
CA ILE A 287 -11.96 -20.34 -7.71
C ILE A 287 -11.63 -20.85 -9.13
N ILE A 288 -10.73 -20.19 -9.87
CA ILE A 288 -10.40 -20.53 -11.28
C ILE A 288 -10.12 -22.03 -11.47
N PRO A 289 -9.27 -22.70 -10.66
CA PRO A 289 -8.99 -24.13 -10.81
C PRO A 289 -10.23 -25.03 -10.67
N HIS A 290 -11.26 -24.54 -9.98
CA HIS A 290 -12.50 -25.26 -9.65
C HIS A 290 -13.70 -24.79 -10.50
N SER A 291 -13.49 -23.88 -11.46
CA SER A 291 -14.52 -23.43 -12.40
C SER A 291 -14.65 -24.38 -13.59
N ASN A 292 -15.77 -24.30 -14.32
CA ASN A 292 -15.95 -25.07 -15.55
C ASN A 292 -15.05 -24.57 -16.72
N LYS A 293 -14.34 -23.44 -16.53
CA LYS A 293 -13.45 -22.74 -17.47
C LYS A 293 -14.09 -22.37 -18.83
N LYS A 294 -15.37 -22.66 -19.04
CA LYS A 294 -16.11 -22.36 -20.26
C LYS A 294 -16.79 -21.00 -20.19
N ASN A 295 -17.43 -20.70 -19.05
CA ASN A 295 -18.13 -19.42 -18.82
C ASN A 295 -17.67 -18.82 -17.48
N ILE A 296 -16.39 -18.44 -17.42
CA ILE A 296 -15.77 -17.93 -16.18
C ILE A 296 -16.48 -16.66 -15.70
N GLU A 297 -16.94 -15.78 -16.59
CA GLU A 297 -17.68 -14.59 -16.16
C GLU A 297 -18.99 -14.96 -15.47
N LEU A 298 -19.74 -15.92 -16.02
CA LEU A 298 -21.00 -16.37 -15.43
C LEU A 298 -20.77 -17.05 -14.07
N ASP A 299 -19.77 -17.93 -13.97
CA ASP A 299 -19.41 -18.62 -12.73
C ASP A 299 -19.02 -17.60 -11.63
N PHE A 300 -18.24 -16.57 -11.99
CA PHE A 300 -17.87 -15.49 -11.06
C PHE A 300 -19.05 -14.61 -10.67
N MET A 301 -19.90 -14.22 -11.63
CA MET A 301 -21.08 -13.40 -11.38
C MET A 301 -22.09 -14.12 -10.49
N GLN A 302 -22.35 -15.41 -10.75
CA GLN A 302 -23.22 -16.23 -9.89
C GLN A 302 -22.68 -16.29 -8.48
N ARG A 303 -21.38 -16.57 -8.30
CA ARG A 303 -20.78 -16.67 -6.97
C ARG A 303 -20.77 -15.33 -6.24
N TYR A 304 -20.44 -14.24 -6.93
CA TYR A 304 -20.47 -12.91 -6.35
C TYR A 304 -21.90 -12.54 -5.93
N ASN A 305 -22.89 -12.74 -6.80
CA ASN A 305 -24.30 -12.49 -6.49
C ASN A 305 -24.79 -13.32 -5.30
N THR A 306 -24.41 -14.59 -5.22
CA THR A 306 -24.74 -15.46 -4.07
C THR A 306 -24.14 -14.92 -2.77
N LEU A 307 -22.87 -14.51 -2.78
CA LEU A 307 -22.23 -13.93 -1.59
C LEU A 307 -22.87 -12.60 -1.18
N GLN A 308 -23.22 -11.75 -2.14
CA GLN A 308 -23.91 -10.48 -1.88
C GLN A 308 -25.33 -10.70 -1.36
N ALA A 309 -26.07 -11.67 -1.90
CA ALA A 309 -27.39 -12.04 -1.41
C ALA A 309 -27.32 -12.60 0.02
N LEU A 310 -26.35 -13.47 0.30
CA LEU A 310 -26.11 -13.97 1.66
C LEU A 310 -25.78 -12.84 2.63
N ARG A 311 -24.93 -11.88 2.22
CA ARG A 311 -24.63 -10.68 3.02
C ARG A 311 -25.90 -9.89 3.31
N TYR A 312 -26.67 -9.57 2.27
CA TYR A 312 -27.93 -8.83 2.41
C TYR A 312 -28.86 -9.50 3.42
N LEU A 313 -29.05 -10.82 3.34
CA LEU A 313 -29.88 -11.59 4.26
C LEU A 313 -29.32 -11.59 5.70
N LEU A 314 -28.01 -11.74 5.87
CA LEU A 314 -27.34 -11.72 7.19
C LEU A 314 -27.41 -10.34 7.86
N ASP A 315 -27.37 -9.27 7.07
CA ASP A 315 -27.52 -7.88 7.53
C ASP A 315 -28.99 -7.54 7.88
N GLY A 316 -29.91 -8.51 7.78
CA GLY A 316 -31.34 -8.35 8.07
C GLY A 316 -32.17 -7.87 6.88
N GLY A 317 -31.61 -7.92 5.68
CA GLY A 317 -32.32 -7.67 4.44
C GLY A 317 -33.44 -8.67 4.20
N ILE A 318 -34.57 -8.18 3.73
CA ILE A 318 -35.78 -8.97 3.44
C ILE A 318 -36.10 -8.90 1.94
N ASP A 319 -36.64 -9.99 1.40
CA ASP A 319 -37.16 -10.00 0.02
C ASP A 319 -38.67 -9.88 0.06
N PHE A 320 -39.17 -8.69 -0.28
CA PHE A 320 -40.60 -8.34 -0.23
C PHE A 320 -41.48 -9.20 -1.16
N ARG A 321 -40.89 -9.98 -2.06
CA ARG A 321 -41.62 -10.94 -2.91
C ARG A 321 -42.08 -12.17 -2.14
N TYR A 322 -41.51 -12.44 -0.97
CA TYR A 322 -41.86 -13.57 -0.10
C TYR A 322 -42.61 -13.07 1.15
N ASN A 323 -43.53 -13.88 1.67
CA ASN A 323 -44.39 -13.48 2.77
C ASN A 323 -43.57 -13.30 4.07
N ASN A 324 -43.59 -12.10 4.67
CA ASN A 324 -42.73 -11.73 5.81
C ASN A 324 -42.93 -12.63 7.05
N GLU A 325 -44.11 -13.23 7.21
CA GLU A 325 -44.46 -14.09 8.36
C GLU A 325 -43.77 -15.46 8.33
N THR A 326 -43.22 -15.89 7.19
CA THR A 326 -42.57 -17.20 7.00
C THR A 326 -41.09 -17.11 6.64
N GLN A 327 -40.51 -15.90 6.59
CA GLN A 327 -39.10 -15.74 6.26
C GLN A 327 -38.23 -16.12 7.45
N LEU A 328 -37.30 -17.06 7.22
CA LEU A 328 -36.22 -17.35 8.16
C LEU A 328 -35.46 -16.05 8.45
N ASN A 329 -35.42 -15.65 9.72
CA ASN A 329 -34.60 -14.51 10.12
C ASN A 329 -33.12 -14.92 10.05
N PHE A 330 -32.49 -14.71 8.88
CA PHE A 330 -31.09 -15.04 8.65
C PHE A 330 -30.14 -14.31 9.61
N LYS A 331 -30.58 -13.19 10.21
CA LYS A 331 -29.83 -12.51 11.28
C LYS A 331 -29.66 -13.40 12.52
N GLU A 332 -30.60 -14.28 12.83
CA GLU A 332 -30.46 -15.23 13.95
C GLU A 332 -29.36 -16.28 13.68
N LEU A 333 -29.13 -16.66 12.42
CA LEU A 333 -28.04 -17.57 12.05
C LEU A 333 -26.67 -16.96 12.35
N SER A 334 -26.54 -15.63 12.29
CA SER A 334 -25.30 -14.92 12.64
C SER A 334 -24.93 -15.01 14.13
N LYS A 335 -25.90 -15.33 14.99
CA LYS A 335 -25.70 -15.55 16.44
C LYS A 335 -25.18 -16.95 16.76
N SER A 336 -25.25 -17.89 15.82
CA SER A 336 -24.71 -19.24 16.02
C SER A 336 -23.19 -19.23 16.00
N GLN A 337 -22.54 -19.75 17.04
CA GLN A 337 -21.08 -19.81 17.17
C GLN A 337 -20.40 -20.49 15.96
N CYS A 338 -21.01 -21.55 15.39
CA CYS A 338 -20.43 -22.29 14.27
C CYS A 338 -20.50 -21.48 12.96
N ILE A 339 -21.60 -20.77 12.74
CA ILE A 339 -21.78 -19.90 11.57
C ILE A 339 -20.95 -18.64 11.74
N GLN A 340 -20.85 -18.09 12.96
CA GLN A 340 -20.00 -16.95 13.26
C GLN A 340 -18.52 -17.28 13.00
N SER A 341 -18.05 -18.48 13.35
CA SER A 341 -16.70 -18.96 13.00
C SER A 341 -16.48 -19.04 11.48
N LEU A 342 -17.48 -19.56 10.74
CA LEU A 342 -17.47 -19.61 9.28
C LEU A 342 -17.44 -18.18 8.67
N LEU A 343 -18.28 -17.29 9.17
CA LEU A 343 -18.43 -15.90 8.71
C LEU A 343 -17.27 -14.99 9.14
N ASN A 344 -16.57 -15.30 10.23
CA ASN A 344 -15.39 -14.57 10.70
C ASN A 344 -14.20 -14.77 9.75
N SER A 345 -14.16 -15.90 9.05
CA SER A 345 -13.21 -16.14 7.96
C SER A 345 -13.62 -15.44 6.64
N TRP A 346 -14.85 -14.92 6.58
CA TRP A 346 -15.41 -14.23 5.43
C TRP A 346 -15.42 -12.72 5.68
N TYR A 347 -15.27 -11.93 4.62
CA TYR A 347 -15.25 -10.46 4.73
C TYR A 347 -16.64 -9.83 4.96
N ILE A 348 -17.64 -10.65 5.32
CA ILE A 348 -19.06 -10.30 5.23
C ILE A 348 -19.66 -9.80 6.56
N SER A 349 -19.13 -10.17 7.72
CA SER A 349 -19.77 -9.80 9.00
C SER A 349 -19.31 -8.44 9.56
N LYS A 350 -20.25 -7.57 9.96
CA LYS A 350 -19.96 -6.46 10.89
C LYS A 350 -19.52 -7.08 12.21
N LEU A 351 -18.25 -6.89 12.60
CA LEU A 351 -17.79 -7.27 13.94
C LEU A 351 -18.47 -6.33 14.95
N GLN A 352 -19.68 -6.68 15.39
CA GLN A 352 -20.21 -6.15 16.65
C GLN A 352 -19.39 -6.78 17.77
N VAL A 353 -18.40 -6.04 18.25
CA VAL A 353 -17.79 -6.31 19.55
C VAL A 353 -18.04 -5.06 20.37
N GLU A 354 -19.08 -5.11 21.19
CA GLU A 354 -19.26 -4.20 22.31
C GLU A 354 -18.11 -4.46 23.29
N PHE A 355 -17.21 -3.50 23.45
CA PHE A 355 -16.31 -3.47 24.60
C PHE A 355 -16.83 -2.38 25.54
N GLU A 356 -17.35 -2.81 26.68
CA GLU A 356 -17.58 -1.94 27.82
C GLU A 356 -16.25 -1.29 28.21
N SER A 357 -16.28 0.03 28.26
CA SER A 357 -15.17 0.87 28.67
C SER A 357 -14.88 0.66 30.15
N ASN A 358 -13.66 0.26 30.50
CA ASN A 358 -13.04 0.71 31.75
C ASN A 358 -11.62 1.20 31.44
N ILE A 359 -11.42 2.46 31.79
CA ILE A 359 -10.21 3.25 31.65
C ILE A 359 -9.25 2.85 32.78
N ASP A 360 -8.03 2.46 32.43
CA ASP A 360 -6.77 2.88 33.09
C ASP A 360 -5.58 2.06 32.52
N ASP A 361 -4.76 2.68 31.65
CA ASP A 361 -3.28 2.67 31.73
C ASP A 361 -2.61 3.39 30.53
N TYR A 362 -2.06 4.57 30.83
CA TYR A 362 -1.76 5.67 29.90
C TYR A 362 -0.48 5.54 29.04
N LEU A 363 0.05 4.33 28.81
CA LEU A 363 1.22 4.12 27.94
C LEU A 363 1.07 2.97 26.92
N ILE A 364 -0.01 2.19 27.03
CA ILE A 364 -0.30 1.01 26.20
C ILE A 364 -1.30 1.33 25.08
N ASP A 365 -2.01 2.45 25.16
CA ASP A 365 -3.12 2.77 24.26
C ASP A 365 -2.72 3.24 22.85
N ASN A 366 -1.55 3.86 22.67
CA ASN A 366 -1.23 4.47 21.37
C ASN A 366 -0.77 3.48 20.29
N VAL A 367 -0.46 2.22 20.64
CA VAL A 367 0.06 1.21 19.69
C VAL A 367 -0.91 0.04 19.49
N THR A 368 -1.71 -0.29 20.50
CA THR A 368 -2.79 -1.28 20.39
C THR A 368 -3.89 -0.80 19.42
N HIS A 369 -4.09 0.53 19.34
CA HIS A 369 -5.00 1.15 18.37
C HIS A 369 -4.48 1.08 16.92
N LEU A 370 -3.16 1.00 16.69
CA LEU A 370 -2.56 0.85 15.35
C LEU A 370 -2.93 -0.50 14.71
N GLY A 371 -2.94 -1.58 15.50
CA GLY A 371 -3.24 -2.95 15.06
C GLY A 371 -4.70 -3.17 14.63
N GLN A 372 -5.63 -2.42 15.20
CA GLN A 372 -7.06 -2.56 14.90
C GLN A 372 -7.48 -1.72 13.68
N THR A 373 -6.86 -0.56 13.45
CA THR A 373 -7.34 0.41 12.45
C THR A 373 -7.04 0.02 10.99
N ILE A 374 -5.99 -0.79 10.73
CA ILE A 374 -5.57 -1.11 9.35
C ILE A 374 -6.45 -2.17 8.66
N PHE A 375 -7.18 -3.00 9.42
CA PHE A 375 -8.04 -4.07 8.86
C PHE A 375 -9.44 -4.21 9.46
N ARG A 376 -9.73 -3.63 10.64
CA ARG A 376 -11.09 -3.69 11.22
C ARG A 376 -12.09 -2.82 10.44
N ASP A 377 -11.55 -1.92 9.62
CA ASP A 377 -12.21 -0.68 9.23
C ASP A 377 -12.38 -0.50 7.72
N TYR A 378 -11.98 -1.49 6.91
CA TYR A 378 -12.35 -1.62 5.49
C TYR A 378 -13.79 -2.13 5.29
N LYS A 379 -14.56 -2.30 6.37
CA LYS A 379 -15.93 -2.83 6.36
C LYS A 379 -17.03 -1.75 6.31
N GLU A 380 -16.68 -0.47 6.40
CA GLU A 380 -17.64 0.65 6.37
C GLU A 380 -17.30 1.71 5.31
N VAL A 381 -17.00 1.28 4.09
CA VAL A 381 -17.16 2.11 2.88
C VAL A 381 -18.16 1.44 1.96
#